data_AF-A0A0R3WWL0-F1
#
_entry.id   AF-A0A0R3WWL0-F1
#
_cell.length_a   1.000
_cell.length_b   1.000
_cell.length_c   1.000
_cell.angle_alpha   90.00
_cell.angle_beta   90.00
_cell.angle_gamma   90.00
#
_symmetry.space_group_name_H-M   'P 1'
#
loop_
_entity.id
_entity.type
_entity.pdbx_description
1 polymer ?
#
loop_
_entity_poly.entity_id
_entity_poly.type
_entity_poly.pdbx_seq_one_letter_code
_entity_poly.pdbx_strand_id
1 'polypeptide(L)' 'MWKFMEANPEALAPTVKAGVEKVINSNKDYAFILESTMNEYFNQRRPCTTVKVSHNLVIDYSTALQ' A
#
# COMPACT_ATOMS: atom_id res chain seq x y z
N MET A 1 -0.62 8.81 11.03
CA MET A 1 -0.92 7.58 10.26
C MET A 1 -1.21 6.41 11.19
N TRP A 2 -0.27 5.97 12.03
CA TRP A 2 -0.43 4.80 12.91
C TRP A 2 -1.71 4.77 13.75
N LYS A 3 -1.98 5.80 14.57
CA LYS A 3 -3.19 5.89 15.42
C LYS A 3 -4.50 5.74 14.65
N PHE A 4 -4.54 6.19 13.39
CA PHE A 4 -5.72 6.04 12.55
C PHE A 4 -5.91 4.59 12.12
N MET A 5 -4.83 3.89 11.78
CA MET A 5 -4.88 2.47 11.38
C MET A 5 -5.23 1.56 12.56
N GLU A 6 -4.77 1.89 13.77
CA GLU A 6 -5.19 1.18 15.00
C GLU A 6 -6.69 1.34 15.28
N ALA A 7 -7.23 2.53 15.05
CA ALA A 7 -8.65 2.82 15.25
C ALA A 7 -9.56 2.25 14.14
N ASN A 8 -9.00 1.93 12.97
CA ASN A 8 -9.73 1.47 11.78
C ASN A 8 -9.11 0.18 11.24
N PRO A 9 -9.32 -0.98 11.90
CA PRO A 9 -8.71 -2.24 11.52
C PRO A 9 -9.07 -2.69 10.11
N GLU A 10 -10.23 -2.27 9.60
CA GLU A 10 -10.68 -2.53 8.24
C GLU A 10 -9.81 -1.85 7.17
N ALA A 11 -9.03 -0.82 7.51
CA ALA A 11 -8.05 -0.23 6.60
C ALA A 11 -6.88 -1.18 6.30
N LEU A 12 -6.61 -2.14 7.20
CA LEU A 12 -5.54 -3.12 7.07
C LEU A 12 -5.96 -4.29 6.19
N ALA A 13 -4.97 -4.91 5.55
CA ALA A 13 -5.15 -6.14 4.79
C ALA A 13 -4.32 -7.26 5.42
N PRO A 14 -4.87 -8.48 5.57
CA PRO A 14 -4.17 -9.59 6.21
C PRO A 14 -3.04 -10.16 5.35
N THR A 15 -3.09 -9.97 4.04
CA THR A 15 -2.06 -10.41 3.10
C THR A 15 -1.89 -9.38 1.98
N VAL A 16 -0.74 -9.40 1.32
CA VAL A 16 -0.47 -8.53 0.16
C VAL A 16 -1.52 -8.76 -0.94
N LYS A 17 -1.86 -10.02 -1.23
CA LYS A 17 -2.87 -10.37 -2.23
C LYS A 17 -4.25 -9.80 -1.88
N ALA A 18 -4.68 -9.94 -0.63
CA ALA A 18 -5.95 -9.37 -0.16
C ALA A 18 -5.97 -7.84 -0.26
N GLY A 19 -4.85 -7.17 0.03
CA GLY A 19 -4.71 -5.72 -0.11
C GLY A 19 -4.81 -5.27 -1.57
N VAL A 20 -4.16 -6.00 -2.48
CA VAL A 20 -4.22 -5.72 -3.93
C VAL A 20 -5.63 -5.95 -4.49
N GLU A 21 -6.27 -7.06 -4.14
CA GLU A 21 -7.66 -7.34 -4.55
C GLU A 21 -8.62 -6.26 -4.03
N LYS A 22 -8.40 -5.77 -2.82
CA LYS A 22 -9.17 -4.66 -2.27
C LYS A 22 -8.97 -3.37 -3.08
N VAL A 23 -7.75 -3.02 -3.48
CA VAL A 23 -7.51 -1.86 -4.36
C VAL A 23 -8.28 -1.98 -5.68
N ILE A 24 -8.26 -3.17 -6.29
CA ILE A 24 -8.94 -3.44 -7.57
C ILE A 24 -10.46 -3.31 -7.41
N ASN A 25 -11.02 -3.82 -6.31
CA ASN A 25 -12.46 -3.89 -6.10
C ASN A 25 -13.07 -2.61 -5.48
N SER A 26 -12.26 -1.76 -4.86
CA SER A 26 -12.74 -0.54 -4.16
C SER A 26 -13.02 0.65 -5.07
N ASN A 27 -13.02 0.49 -6.40
CA ASN A 27 -13.36 1.56 -7.35
C ASN A 27 -12.68 2.92 -7.06
N LYS A 28 -11.39 2.89 -6.72
CA LYS A 28 -10.54 4.06 -6.37
C LYS A 28 -10.72 4.66 -4.96
N ASP A 29 -11.54 4.06 -4.09
CA ASP A 29 -11.73 4.53 -2.71
C ASP A 29 -10.73 3.95 -1.70
N TYR A 30 -9.84 3.04 -2.14
CA TYR A 30 -8.83 2.41 -1.29
C TYR A 30 -7.45 2.46 -1.94
N ALA A 31 -6.47 2.95 -1.18
CA ALA A 31 -5.06 2.92 -1.52
C ALA A 31 -4.31 1.96 -0.59
N PHE A 32 -3.37 1.20 -1.14
CA PHE A 32 -2.59 0.23 -0.39
C PHE A 32 -1.10 0.59 -0.45
N ILE A 33 -0.50 0.77 0.72
CA ILE A 33 0.93 1.01 0.85
C ILE A 33 1.61 -0.36 1.00
N LEU A 34 2.49 -0.67 0.07
CA LEU A 34 3.27 -1.90 0.06
C LEU A 34 4.70 -1.63 -0.43
N GLU A 35 5.58 -2.63 -0.27
CA GLU A 35 6.95 -2.57 -0.77
C GLU A 35 7.00 -2.30 -2.28
N SER A 36 7.97 -1.51 -2.73
CA SER A 36 8.08 -1.09 -4.13
C SER A 36 8.23 -2.25 -5.11
N THR A 37 9.00 -3.28 -4.73
CA THR A 37 9.22 -4.49 -5.55
C THR A 37 7.91 -5.23 -5.82
N MET A 38 7.07 -5.38 -4.78
CA MET A 38 5.75 -5.98 -4.90
C MET A 38 4.79 -5.10 -5.70
N ASN A 39 4.84 -3.79 -5.52
CA ASN A 39 4.02 -2.87 -6.31
C ASN A 39 4.33 -3.00 -7.80
N GLU A 40 5.62 -2.98 -8.17
CA GLU A 40 6.07 -3.17 -9.56
C GLU A 40 5.65 -4.54 -10.10
N TYR A 41 5.74 -5.60 -9.29
CA TYR A 41 5.26 -6.93 -9.65
C TYR A 41 3.78 -6.95 -9.99
N PHE A 42 2.89 -6.42 -9.14
CA PHE A 42 1.44 -6.43 -9.40
C PHE A 42 1.04 -5.49 -10.54
N ASN A 43 1.75 -4.36 -10.70
CA ASN A 43 1.49 -3.38 -11.75
C ASN A 43 1.74 -3.94 -13.16
N GLN A 44 2.64 -4.92 -13.30
CA GLN A 44 2.95 -5.56 -14.59
C GLN A 44 2.04 -6.77 -14.93
N ARG A 45 1.08 -7.12 -14.05
CA ARG A 45 0.22 -8.30 -14.24
C ARG A 45 -1.14 -7.91 -14.80
N ARG A 46 -1.64 -8.73 -15.73
CA ARG A 46 -3.02 -8.60 -16.22
C ARG A 46 -4.01 -8.70 -15.06
N PRO A 47 -5.08 -7.88 -15.04
CA PRO A 47 -5.54 -6.97 -16.10
C PRO A 47 -4.88 -5.58 -16.15
N CYS A 48 -3.72 -5.37 -15.50
CA CYS A 48 -2.98 -4.09 -15.47
C CYS A 48 -3.81 -2.93 -14.91
N THR A 49 -4.57 -3.20 -13.85
CA THR A 49 -5.53 -2.25 -13.25
C THR A 49 -4.96 -1.47 -12.06
N THR A 50 -3.76 -1.81 -11.60
CA THR A 50 -3.07 -1.09 -10.53
C THR A 50 -2.12 -0.05 -11.11
N VAL A 51 -1.66 0.89 -10.29
CA VAL A 51 -0.65 1.88 -10.67
C VAL A 51 0.16 2.28 -9.44
N LYS A 52 1.49 2.36 -9.58
CA LYS A 52 2.36 3.00 -8.59
C LYS A 52 2.24 4.51 -8.73
N VAL A 53 1.90 5.17 -7.63
CA VAL A 53 1.85 6.64 -7.56
C VAL A 53 2.96 7.13 -6.65
N SER A 54 3.70 8.15 -7.09
CA SER A 54 4.79 8.81 -6.35
C SER A 54 6.04 7.95 -6.12
N HIS A 55 6.99 8.53 -5.39
CA HIS A 55 8.25 7.93 -4.98
C HIS A 55 8.08 7.04 -3.75
N ASN A 56 9.06 6.18 -3.50
CA ASN A 56 9.08 5.31 -2.34
C ASN A 56 9.19 6.14 -1.05
N LEU A 57 8.54 5.66 0.01
CA LEU A 57 8.73 6.21 1.34
C LEU A 57 10.11 5.79 1.85
N VAL A 58 10.95 6.77 2.16
CA VAL A 58 12.24 6.55 2.81
C VAL A 58 12.06 6.88 4.29
N ILE A 59 12.36 5.91 5.15
CA ILE A 59 12.41 6.15 6.59
C ILE A 59 13.76 6.83 6.85
N ASP A 60 13.70 8.12 7.18
CA ASP A 60 14.89 8.83 7.62
C ASP A 60 15.18 8.50 9.08
N TYR A 61 16.27 7.79 9.32
CA TYR A 61 16.74 7.45 10.66
C TYR A 61 17.48 8.61 11.34
N SER A 62 17.73 9.73 10.64
CA SER A 62 18.43 10.90 11.20
C SER A 62 17.67 11.53 12.37
N THR A 63 16.33 11.44 12.36
CA THR A 63 15.45 12.03 13.36
C THR A 63 15.11 11.08 14.51
N ALA A 64 15.48 9.79 14.43
CA ALA A 64 15.21 8.79 15.47
C ALA A 64 16.37 8.65 16.48
N LEU A 65 17.51 9.29 16.22
CA LEU A 65 18.71 9.27 17.06
C LEU A 65 18.95 10.60 17.81
N GLN A 66 17.94 11.48 17.86
CA GLN A 66 17.89 12.67 18.72
C GLN A 66 16.85 12.48 19.81
#